data_AF-A0A936CA73-F1
#
_entry.id   AF-A0A936CA73-F1
#
_cell.length_a   1.000
_cell.length_b   1.000
_cell.length_c   1.000
_cell.angle_alpha   90.00
_cell.angle_beta   90.00
_cell.angle_gamma   90.00
#
_symmetry.space_group_name_H-M   'P 1'
#
loop_
_entity.id
_entity.type
_entity.pdbx_description
1 polymer ?
#
loop_
_entity_poly.entity_id
_entity_poly.type
_entity_poly.pdbx_seq_one_letter_code
_entity_poly.pdbx_strand_id
1 'polypeptide(L)' 'MTDAGDEHVQAPGDDEREPESVASISALYLGNILYALEACALGMDQQGQGDHAAFYRGIARKLAEARGREKA' A
#
# COMPACT_ATOMS: atom_id res chain seq x y z
N MET A 1 11.26 -56.39 8.79
CA MET A 1 12.12 -55.20 8.73
C MET A 1 12.15 -54.76 7.28
N THR A 2 11.20 -53.89 6.93
CA THR A 2 11.19 -53.09 5.71
C THR A 2 10.37 -51.85 6.06
N ASP A 3 11.07 -50.74 5.92
CA ASP A 3 10.78 -49.39 6.38
C ASP A 3 9.53 -48.84 5.70
N ALA A 4 8.58 -48.35 6.49
CA ALA A 4 7.40 -47.67 5.99
C ALA A 4 7.82 -46.27 5.60
N GLY A 5 7.89 -46.00 4.29
CA GLY A 5 8.17 -44.69 3.74
C GLY A 5 7.15 -43.68 4.27
N ASP A 6 7.64 -42.80 5.13
CA ASP A 6 6.95 -41.62 5.65
C ASP A 6 6.60 -40.72 4.46
N GLU A 7 5.33 -40.74 4.03
CA GLU A 7 4.82 -39.79 3.05
C GLU A 7 4.78 -38.42 3.72
N HIS A 8 5.82 -37.62 3.47
CA HIS A 8 5.87 -36.23 3.89
C HIS A 8 4.77 -35.46 3.13
N VAL A 9 3.58 -35.38 3.73
CA VAL A 9 2.51 -34.51 3.25
C VAL A 9 2.97 -33.07 3.51
N GLN A 10 3.58 -32.46 2.50
CA GLN A 10 3.85 -31.04 2.48
C GLN A 10 2.50 -30.32 2.51
N ALA A 11 2.09 -29.81 3.68
CA ALA A 11 1.01 -28.84 3.76
C ALA A 11 1.36 -27.68 2.79
N PRO A 12 0.39 -27.13 2.04
CA PRO A 12 0.66 -26.00 1.16
C PRO A 12 1.31 -24.91 2.00
N GLY A 13 2.59 -24.66 1.71
CA GLY A 13 3.39 -23.71 2.45
C GLY A 13 2.81 -22.31 2.27
N ASP A 14 3.09 -21.43 3.22
CA ASP A 14 2.79 -19.99 3.20
C ASP A 14 3.37 -19.22 1.98
N ASP A 15 3.90 -19.94 0.99
CA ASP A 15 4.73 -19.57 -0.17
C ASP A 15 3.90 -19.27 -1.44
N GLU A 16 2.57 -19.35 -1.38
CA GLU A 16 1.68 -18.94 -2.48
C GLU A 16 1.22 -17.48 -2.41
N ARG A 17 1.72 -16.70 -1.43
CA ARG A 17 1.45 -15.26 -1.40
C ARG A 17 2.40 -14.56 -2.35
N GLU A 18 1.85 -13.90 -3.38
CA GLU A 18 2.64 -13.01 -4.23
C GLU A 18 3.55 -12.12 -3.36
N PRO A 19 4.84 -11.97 -3.71
CA PRO A 19 5.75 -11.19 -2.90
C PRO A 19 5.22 -9.76 -2.75
N GLU A 20 5.20 -9.28 -1.51
CA GLU A 20 4.72 -7.93 -1.22
C GLU A 20 5.55 -6.91 -2.00
N SER A 21 4.87 -6.05 -2.76
CA SER A 21 5.49 -4.98 -3.50
C SER A 21 5.01 -3.64 -2.94
N VAL A 22 5.80 -2.58 -3.16
CA VAL A 22 5.37 -1.22 -2.81
C VAL A 22 4.01 -0.90 -3.46
N ALA A 23 3.78 -1.39 -4.68
CA ALA A 23 2.51 -1.22 -5.37
C ALA A 23 1.35 -1.93 -4.65
N SER A 24 1.50 -3.21 -4.29
CA SER A 24 0.43 -3.96 -3.62
C SER A 24 0.14 -3.43 -2.22
N ILE A 25 1.17 -3.05 -1.46
CA ILE A 25 1.02 -2.42 -0.14
C ILE A 25 0.33 -1.05 -0.28
N SER A 26 0.76 -0.22 -1.22
CA SER A 26 0.18 1.12 -1.42
C SER A 26 -1.28 1.04 -1.85
N ALA A 27 -1.64 0.07 -2.69
CA ALA A 27 -3.02 -0.15 -3.11
C ALA A 27 -3.93 -0.57 -1.95
N LEU A 28 -3.41 -1.41 -1.04
CA LEU A 28 -4.11 -1.85 0.17
C LEU A 28 -4.35 -0.69 1.15
N TYR A 29 -3.33 0.14 1.38
CA TYR A 29 -3.37 1.23 2.37
C TYR A 29 -3.61 2.61 1.76
N LEU A 30 -4.13 2.69 0.54
CA LEU A 30 -4.24 3.97 -0.16
C LEU A 30 -5.03 5.01 0.65
N GLY A 31 -6.15 4.62 1.26
CA GLY A 31 -6.94 5.54 2.10
C GLY A 31 -6.12 6.13 3.27
N ASN A 32 -5.31 5.30 3.93
CA ASN A 32 -4.43 5.73 5.01
C ASN A 32 -3.32 6.67 4.51
N ILE A 33 -2.76 6.38 3.33
CA ILE A 33 -1.74 7.24 2.70
C ILE A 33 -2.33 8.60 2.35
N LEU A 34 -3.53 8.64 1.76
CA LEU A 34 -4.21 9.89 1.42
C LEU A 34 -4.52 10.74 2.66
N TYR A 35 -4.97 10.10 3.74
CA TYR A 35 -5.17 10.77 5.02
C TYR A 35 -3.87 11.38 5.57
N ALA A 36 -2.78 10.63 5.57
CA ALA A 36 -1.48 11.11 6.06
C ALA A 36 -0.96 12.30 5.23
N LEU A 37 -1.16 12.28 3.91
CA LEU A 37 -0.79 13.38 3.02
C LEU A 37 -1.61 14.65 3.31
N GLU A 38 -2.92 14.52 3.54
CA GLU A 38 -3.76 15.68 3.89
C GLU A 38 -3.43 16.22 5.29
N ALA A 39 -3.20 15.35 6.28
CA ALA A 39 -2.79 15.79 7.62
C ALA A 39 -1.45 16.55 7.59
N CYS A 40 -0.49 16.08 6.77
CA CYS A 40 0.77 16.79 6.56
C CYS A 40 0.54 18.12 5.84
N ALA A 41 -0.26 18.14 4.76
CA ALA A 41 -0.57 19.36 4.03
C ALA A 41 -1.24 20.41 4.93
N LEU A 42 -2.20 20.00 5.76
CA LEU A 42 -2.85 20.87 6.74
C LEU A 42 -1.85 21.45 7.74
N GLY A 43 -0.92 20.64 8.24
CA GLY A 43 0.13 21.11 9.15
C GLY A 43 1.11 22.10 8.50
N MET A 44 1.45 21.91 7.22
CA MET A 44 2.28 22.85 6.46
C MET A 44 1.55 24.17 6.21
N ASP A 45 0.27 24.09 5.85
CA ASP A 45 -0.57 25.26 5.58
C ASP A 45 -0.71 26.13 6.84
N GLN A 46 -0.93 25.51 8.00
CA GLN A 46 -0.99 26.19 9.30
C GLN A 46 0.32 26.88 9.70
N GLN A 47 1.45 26.41 9.19
CA GLN A 47 2.77 27.03 9.39
C GLN A 47 3.07 28.14 8.36
N GLY A 48 2.12 28.49 7.50
CA GLY A 48 2.31 29.47 6.42
C GLY A 48 3.10 28.92 5.23
N GLN A 49 3.27 27.60 5.14
CA GLN A 49 4.01 26.92 4.08
C GLN A 49 3.09 26.40 2.97
N GLY A 50 2.30 27.31 2.38
CA GLY A 50 1.25 26.98 1.40
C GLY A 50 1.75 26.19 0.18
N ASP A 51 2.95 26.48 -0.33
CA ASP A 51 3.54 25.75 -1.47
C ASP A 51 3.82 24.28 -1.12
N HIS A 52 4.28 23.99 0.09
CA HIS A 52 4.47 22.62 0.57
C HIS A 52 3.13 21.91 0.75
N ALA A 53 2.13 22.60 1.30
CA ALA A 53 0.77 22.06 1.42
C ALA A 53 0.18 21.69 0.04
N ALA A 54 0.31 22.58 -0.94
CA ALA A 54 -0.13 22.34 -2.31
C ALA A 54 0.59 21.14 -2.95
N PHE A 55 1.90 20.99 -2.70
CA PHE A 55 2.67 19.85 -3.18
C PHE A 55 2.14 18.51 -2.63
N TYR A 56 1.92 18.40 -1.32
CA TYR A 56 1.38 17.17 -0.71
C TYR A 56 -0.03 16.83 -1.22
N ARG A 57 -0.90 17.84 -1.36
CA ARG A 57 -2.23 17.66 -1.96
C ARG A 57 -2.16 17.23 -3.42
N GLY A 58 -1.16 17.70 -4.16
CA GLY A 58 -0.87 17.26 -5.52
C GLY A 58 -0.51 15.77 -5.61
N ILE A 59 0.28 15.25 -4.67
CA ILE A 59 0.57 13.81 -4.59
C ILE A 59 -0.71 13.02 -4.28
N ALA A 60 -1.46 13.45 -3.27
CA ALA A 60 -2.70 12.77 -2.86
C ALA A 60 -3.70 12.68 -4.03
N ARG A 61 -3.85 13.77 -4.79
CA ARG A 61 -4.69 13.81 -5.99
C ARG A 61 -4.24 12.79 -7.05
N LYS A 62 -2.94 12.76 -7.38
CA LYS A 62 -2.40 11.81 -8.38
C LYS A 62 -2.68 10.36 -7.98
N LEU A 63 -2.51 10.02 -6.71
CA LEU A 63 -2.78 8.68 -6.19
C LEU A 63 -4.27 8.32 -6.25
N ALA A 64 -5.14 9.24 -5.82
CA ALA A 64 -6.60 9.03 -5.85
C ALA A 64 -7.12 8.87 -7.29
N GLU A 65 -6.64 9.69 -8.22
CA GLU A 65 -7.00 9.61 -9.64
C GLU A 65 -6.50 8.31 -10.29
N ALA A 66 -5.26 7.88 -9.97
CA ALA A 66 -4.74 6.59 -10.45
C ALA A 66 -5.62 5.43 -10.00
N ARG A 67 -6.00 5.38 -8.71
CA ARG A 67 -6.89 4.35 -8.19
C ARG A 67 -8.29 4.40 -8.80
N GLY A 68 -8.82 5.60 -9.07
CA GLY A 68 -10.11 5.76 -9.72
C GLY A 68 -10.14 5.13 -11.11
N ARG A 69 -9.04 5.27 -11.88
CA ARG A 69 -8.90 4.67 -13.21
C ARG A 69 -8.75 3.14 -13.19
N GLU A 70 -8.21 2.56 -12.13
CA GLU A 70 -8.12 1.09 -11.98
C GLU A 70 -9.49 0.42 -11.77
N LYS A 71 -10.48 1.17 -11.28
CA LYS A 71 -11.82 0.64 -10.95
C LYS A 71 -12.86 0.80 -12.07
N ALA A 72 -12.54 1.58 -13.11
CA ALA A 72 -13.44 1.89 -14.23
C ALA A 72 -13.22 0.91 -15.38
#